data_AF-A0A659PX59-F1
#
_entry.id   AF-A0A659PX59-F1
#
_cell.length_a   1.000
_cell.length_b   1.000
_cell.length_c   1.000
_cell.angle_alpha   90.00
_cell.angle_beta   90.00
_cell.angle_gamma   90.00
#
_symmetry.space_group_name_H-M   'P 1'
#
loop_
_entity.id
_entity.type
_entity.pdbx_description
1 polymer ?
#
loop_
_entity_poly.entity_id
_entity_poly.type
_entity_poly.pdbx_seq_one_letter_code
_entity_poly.pdbx_strand_id
1 'polypeptide(L)'
;RVSIISPGLRTSTLSALMPSETSSLISNATYGIEPPRGYVSIKASKDGILRQVVPDYEHLKDAYELLWEMPNNDGYLQLVGIMQKFIDQSISANTNYDPSRFPSGKVPMQQLLKDLLTAYKFGVKTLYYQNTRDGAEDAQDDLAPSIQDDGCESGACKI
;
A
#
# COMPACT_ATOMS: atom_id res chain seq x y z
N ARG A 1 -25.07 -12.62 -19.26
CA ARG A 1 -25.06 -14.09 -19.09
C ARG A 1 -25.35 -14.83 -20.40
N VAL A 2 -26.43 -14.52 -21.14
CA VAL A 2 -26.75 -15.17 -22.43
C VAL A 2 -25.59 -15.07 -23.43
N SER A 3 -24.98 -13.88 -23.52
CA SER A 3 -23.78 -13.62 -24.34
C SER A 3 -22.49 -14.30 -23.87
N ILE A 4 -22.49 -14.99 -22.72
CA ILE A 4 -21.34 -15.78 -22.24
C ILE A 4 -21.53 -17.25 -22.57
N ILE A 5 -22.77 -17.76 -22.48
CA ILE A 5 -23.07 -19.18 -22.62
C ILE A 5 -22.80 -19.67 -24.05
N SER A 6 -23.17 -18.89 -25.07
CA SER A 6 -23.06 -19.33 -26.47
C SER A 6 -21.66 -19.12 -27.06
N PRO A 7 -21.05 -17.91 -27.03
CA PRO A 7 -19.72 -17.71 -27.60
C PRO A 7 -18.58 -18.02 -26.62
N GLY A 8 -18.85 -18.20 -25.32
CA GLY A 8 -17.83 -18.41 -24.29
C GLY A 8 -17.09 -17.14 -23.88
N LEU A 9 -16.04 -17.32 -23.07
CA LEU A 9 -15.05 -16.28 -22.74
C LEU A 9 -13.68 -16.70 -23.27
N ARG A 10 -12.91 -15.74 -23.78
CA ARG A 10 -11.54 -15.99 -24.27
C ARG A 10 -10.57 -16.30 -23.13
N THR A 11 -10.76 -15.69 -21.97
CA THR A 11 -9.92 -15.84 -20.77
C THR A 11 -10.79 -16.23 -19.59
N SER A 12 -10.28 -17.14 -18.74
CA SER A 12 -11.03 -17.67 -17.59
C SER A 12 -11.14 -16.68 -16.43
N THR A 13 -10.17 -15.77 -16.31
CA THR A 13 -10.16 -14.67 -15.35
C THR A 13 -9.77 -13.39 -16.09
N LEU A 14 -10.31 -12.26 -15.66
CA LEU A 14 -10.10 -10.95 -16.28
C LEU A 14 -9.62 -9.90 -15.28
N SER A 15 -9.90 -10.09 -13.99
CA SER A 15 -9.67 -9.08 -12.96
C SER A 15 -8.91 -9.61 -11.74
N ALA A 16 -7.94 -8.81 -11.29
CA ALA A 16 -7.18 -8.95 -10.06
C ALA A 16 -6.67 -7.57 -9.64
N LEU A 17 -6.61 -7.28 -8.33
CA LEU A 17 -6.11 -5.99 -7.83
C LEU A 17 -4.74 -6.18 -7.19
N MET A 18 -3.70 -5.81 -7.95
CA MET A 18 -2.30 -5.89 -7.55
C MET A 18 -1.79 -4.57 -6.96
N PRO A 19 -0.74 -4.59 -6.12
CA PRO A 19 0.01 -3.38 -5.81
C PRO A 19 0.68 -2.86 -7.09
N SER A 20 0.61 -1.56 -7.34
CA SER A 20 1.06 -0.93 -8.59
C SER A 20 2.18 0.08 -8.36
N GLU A 21 3.22 -0.35 -7.66
CA GLU A 21 4.24 0.55 -7.16
C GLU A 21 4.95 1.34 -8.28
N THR A 22 5.60 0.67 -9.23
CA THR A 22 6.35 1.34 -10.32
C THR A 22 5.42 1.93 -11.38
N SER A 23 4.33 1.24 -11.72
CA SER A 23 3.42 1.70 -12.78
C SER A 23 2.67 2.98 -12.39
N SER A 24 2.26 3.11 -11.12
CA SER A 24 1.62 4.33 -10.62
C SER A 24 2.58 5.53 -10.56
N LEU A 25 3.89 5.32 -10.43
CA LEU A 25 4.88 6.41 -10.52
C LEU A 25 4.83 7.07 -11.91
N ILE A 26 4.76 6.26 -12.97
CA ILE A 26 4.77 6.74 -14.35
C ILE A 26 3.54 7.59 -14.66
N SER A 27 2.38 7.19 -14.15
CA SER A 27 1.11 7.89 -14.38
C SER A 27 0.82 8.99 -13.36
N ASN A 28 1.73 9.28 -12.44
CA ASN A 28 1.50 10.10 -11.26
C ASN A 28 0.16 9.76 -10.55
N ALA A 29 -0.04 8.49 -10.19
CA ALA A 29 -1.23 8.01 -9.50
C ALA A 29 -0.89 7.49 -8.09
N THR A 30 -1.91 7.35 -7.24
CA THR A 30 -1.77 6.59 -5.98
C THR A 30 -1.60 5.09 -6.26
N TYR A 31 -1.11 4.35 -5.27
CA TYR A 31 -0.78 2.93 -5.44
C TYR A 31 -2.03 2.05 -5.35
N GLY A 32 -2.55 1.61 -6.49
CA GLY A 32 -3.69 0.69 -6.56
C GLY A 32 -4.90 1.22 -5.80
N ILE A 33 -5.33 0.46 -4.79
CA ILE A 33 -6.46 0.83 -3.91
C ILE A 33 -6.00 1.37 -2.55
N GLU A 34 -4.70 1.54 -2.35
CA GLU A 34 -4.14 1.95 -1.05
C GLU A 34 -4.24 3.47 -0.88
N PRO A 35 -4.65 3.95 0.32
CA PRO A 35 -4.56 5.37 0.62
C PRO A 35 -3.08 5.80 0.71
N PRO A 36 -2.74 7.02 0.27
CA PRO A 36 -1.38 7.53 0.35
C PRO A 36 -0.93 7.65 1.81
N ARG A 37 0.34 7.32 2.10
CA ARG A 37 0.91 7.45 3.45
C ARG A 37 1.07 8.91 3.88
N GLY A 38 1.42 9.75 2.92
CA GLY A 38 1.56 11.20 3.06
C GLY A 38 1.38 11.87 1.70
N TYR A 39 1.29 13.20 1.70
CA TYR A 39 1.10 13.98 0.47
C TYR A 39 2.31 13.93 -0.48
N VAL A 40 3.49 13.65 0.06
CA VAL A 40 4.73 13.44 -0.70
C VAL A 40 5.26 12.06 -0.39
N SER A 41 5.32 11.20 -1.40
CA SER A 41 6.05 9.93 -1.32
C SER A 41 7.51 10.15 -1.70
N ILE A 42 8.41 9.67 -0.86
CA ILE A 42 9.85 9.65 -1.10
C ILE A 42 10.25 8.23 -1.50
N LYS A 43 10.94 8.08 -2.63
CA LYS A 43 11.49 6.80 -3.09
C LYS A 43 12.95 6.96 -3.49
N ALA A 44 13.78 6.02 -3.03
CA ALA A 44 15.14 5.90 -3.52
C ALA A 44 15.14 5.21 -4.90
N SER A 45 15.82 5.82 -5.86
CA SER A 45 16.18 5.23 -7.15
C SER A 45 17.71 5.19 -7.27
N LYS A 46 18.21 4.42 -8.25
CA LYS A 46 19.65 4.41 -8.60
C LYS A 46 20.17 5.80 -8.93
N ASP A 47 19.32 6.66 -9.48
CA ASP A 47 19.65 8.02 -9.89
C ASP A 47 19.38 9.09 -8.80
N GLY A 48 18.98 8.66 -7.60
CA GLY A 48 18.74 9.54 -6.45
C GLY A 48 17.34 9.44 -5.85
N ILE A 49 17.00 10.42 -5.01
CA ILE A 49 15.72 10.47 -4.29
C ILE A 49 14.64 11.09 -5.18
N LEU A 50 13.61 10.31 -5.49
CA LEU A 50 12.41 10.75 -6.18
C LEU A 50 11.36 11.17 -5.16
N ARG A 51 10.85 12.40 -5.30
CA ARG A 51 9.72 12.91 -4.53
C ARG A 51 8.52 13.04 -5.44
N GLN A 52 7.43 12.38 -5.09
CA GLN A 52 6.19 12.42 -5.85
C GLN A 52 5.08 12.97 -4.96
N VAL A 53 4.42 14.02 -5.43
CA VAL A 53 3.25 14.60 -4.77
C VAL A 53 1.99 13.87 -5.23
N VAL A 54 1.02 13.68 -4.35
CA VAL A 54 -0.29 13.12 -4.72
C VAL A 54 -0.98 13.95 -5.82
N PRO A 55 -1.80 13.33 -6.68
CA PRO A 55 -2.49 14.03 -7.76
C PRO A 55 -3.34 15.19 -7.24
N ASP A 56 -3.31 16.32 -7.93
CA ASP A 56 -4.18 17.48 -7.66
C ASP A 56 -4.19 17.95 -6.20
N TYR A 57 -3.01 17.90 -5.55
CA TYR A 57 -2.84 18.26 -4.15
C TYR A 57 -3.39 19.64 -3.78
N GLU A 58 -3.22 20.66 -4.64
CA GLU A 58 -3.65 22.04 -4.35
C GLU A 58 -5.15 22.16 -4.08
N HIS A 59 -5.97 21.35 -4.76
CA HIS A 59 -7.43 21.36 -4.62
C HIS A 59 -7.96 20.25 -3.73
N LEU A 60 -7.28 19.09 -3.68
CA LEU A 60 -7.79 17.88 -3.03
C LEU A 60 -7.11 17.54 -1.70
N LYS A 61 -6.16 18.36 -1.20
CA LYS A 61 -5.46 18.07 0.07
C LYS A 61 -6.39 17.72 1.23
N ASP A 62 -7.52 18.43 1.36
CA ASP A 62 -8.47 18.26 2.46
C ASP A 62 -9.50 17.14 2.17
N ALA A 63 -9.50 16.61 0.95
CA ALA A 63 -10.35 15.50 0.50
C ALA A 63 -9.63 14.13 0.56
N TYR A 64 -8.30 14.12 0.62
CA TYR A 64 -7.52 12.91 0.83
C TYR A 64 -7.63 12.46 2.30
N GLU A 65 -7.88 11.17 2.51
CA GLU A 65 -7.66 10.49 3.78
C GLU A 65 -6.33 9.73 3.68
N LEU A 66 -5.33 10.14 4.47
CA LEU A 66 -4.03 9.48 4.52
C LEU A 66 -4.11 8.16 5.29
N LEU A 67 -3.18 7.24 5.01
CA LEU A 67 -3.14 5.91 5.61
C LEU A 67 -3.24 5.95 7.15
N TRP A 68 -2.47 6.84 7.77
CA TRP A 68 -2.40 6.97 9.22
C TRP A 68 -3.40 7.96 9.81
N GLU A 69 -4.28 8.56 9.01
CA GLU A 69 -5.44 9.32 9.49
C GLU A 69 -6.60 8.37 9.82
N MET A 70 -6.74 7.29 9.05
CA MET A 70 -7.76 6.26 9.25
C MET A 70 -7.80 5.76 10.71
N PRO A 71 -8.99 5.66 11.33
CA PRO A 71 -9.14 5.22 12.72
C PRO A 71 -8.79 3.75 12.95
N ASN A 72 -9.10 2.89 11.97
CA ASN A 72 -8.98 1.43 12.03
C ASN A 72 -9.12 0.84 10.61
N ASN A 73 -9.06 -0.49 10.50
CA ASN A 73 -9.17 -1.20 9.21
C ASN A 73 -10.63 -1.48 8.76
N ASP A 74 -11.65 -1.23 9.59
CA ASP A 74 -13.02 -1.70 9.33
C ASP A 74 -13.60 -1.10 8.03
N GLY A 75 -13.38 0.20 7.78
CA GLY A 75 -13.85 0.87 6.56
C GLY A 75 -13.15 0.35 5.31
N TYR A 76 -11.82 0.27 5.34
CA TYR A 76 -11.02 -0.27 4.23
C TYR A 76 -11.40 -1.73 3.91
N LEU A 77 -11.51 -2.61 4.92
CA LEU A 77 -11.87 -4.02 4.70
C LEU A 77 -13.28 -4.20 4.13
N GLN A 78 -14.23 -3.32 4.48
CA GLN A 78 -15.54 -3.29 3.85
C GLN A 78 -15.46 -2.94 2.36
N LEU A 79 -14.68 -1.92 2.00
CA LEU A 79 -14.46 -1.54 0.60
C LEU A 79 -13.81 -2.68 -0.19
N VAL A 80 -12.80 -3.35 0.38
CA VAL A 80 -12.19 -4.54 -0.22
C VAL A 80 -13.22 -5.65 -0.43
N GLY A 81 -14.08 -5.93 0.55
CA GLY A 81 -15.16 -6.91 0.41
C GLY A 81 -16.15 -6.55 -0.70
N ILE A 82 -16.50 -5.28 -0.85
CA ILE A 82 -17.36 -4.77 -1.93
C ILE A 82 -16.68 -4.96 -3.29
N MET A 83 -15.40 -4.62 -3.42
CA MET A 83 -14.63 -4.85 -4.65
C MET A 83 -14.57 -6.35 -4.98
N GLN A 84 -14.30 -7.20 -3.99
CA GLN A 84 -14.14 -8.64 -4.14
C GLN A 84 -15.38 -9.34 -4.71
N LYS A 85 -16.56 -8.72 -4.57
CA LYS A 85 -17.82 -9.17 -5.22
C LYS A 85 -17.72 -9.24 -6.75
N PHE A 86 -16.91 -8.39 -7.37
CA PHE A 86 -16.81 -8.26 -8.82
C PHE A 86 -15.46 -8.71 -9.38
N ILE A 87 -14.47 -8.95 -8.51
CA ILE A 87 -13.13 -9.40 -8.90
C ILE A 87 -13.08 -10.93 -9.00
N ASP A 88 -12.59 -11.42 -10.15
CA ASP A 88 -12.48 -12.85 -10.44
C ASP A 88 -11.48 -13.54 -9.48
N GLN A 89 -10.29 -12.95 -9.38
CA GLN A 89 -9.20 -13.44 -8.53
C GLN A 89 -9.28 -12.84 -7.13
N SER A 90 -8.19 -12.25 -6.64
CA SER A 90 -8.08 -11.68 -5.29
C SER A 90 -7.57 -10.24 -5.33
N ILE A 91 -7.47 -9.66 -4.15
CA ILE A 91 -7.01 -8.30 -3.88
C ILE A 91 -5.85 -8.38 -2.89
N SER A 92 -4.77 -7.66 -3.17
CA SER A 92 -3.64 -7.49 -2.24
C SER A 92 -4.01 -6.52 -1.10
N ALA A 93 -4.95 -6.93 -0.25
CA ALA A 93 -5.50 -6.10 0.82
C ALA A 93 -4.56 -6.05 2.03
N ASN A 94 -4.27 -4.85 2.51
CA ASN A 94 -3.39 -4.65 3.67
C ASN A 94 -4.18 -4.45 4.97
N THR A 95 -3.51 -4.68 6.10
CA THR A 95 -3.99 -4.25 7.42
C THR A 95 -2.97 -3.31 8.04
N ASN A 96 -3.43 -2.25 8.69
CA ASN A 96 -2.58 -1.17 9.17
C ASN A 96 -2.83 -0.93 10.65
N TYR A 97 -1.76 -0.80 11.43
CA TYR A 97 -1.84 -0.58 12.86
C TYR A 97 -0.84 0.49 13.30
N ASP A 98 -1.34 1.53 13.95
CA ASP A 98 -0.51 2.54 14.60
C ASP A 98 -0.44 2.23 16.10
N PRO A 99 0.70 1.77 16.63
CA PRO A 99 0.83 1.41 18.05
C PRO A 99 0.47 2.55 19.00
N SER A 100 0.67 3.81 18.60
CA SER A 100 0.37 5.00 19.42
C SER A 100 -1.12 5.15 19.75
N ARG A 101 -2.00 4.53 18.95
CA ARG A 101 -3.46 4.55 19.14
C ARG A 101 -3.95 3.54 20.18
N PHE A 102 -3.07 2.66 20.65
CA PHE A 102 -3.42 1.62 21.61
C PHE A 102 -2.80 1.89 22.99
N PRO A 103 -3.47 1.48 24.08
CA PRO A 103 -2.90 1.56 25.42
C PRO A 103 -1.52 0.88 25.48
N SER A 104 -0.56 1.55 26.12
CA SER A 104 0.82 1.05 26.28
C SER A 104 1.61 0.89 24.98
N GLY A 105 1.18 1.47 23.86
CA GLY A 105 1.92 1.44 22.60
C GLY A 105 1.99 0.06 21.95
N LYS A 106 1.01 -0.83 22.24
CA LYS A 106 1.01 -2.22 21.77
C LYS A 106 -0.32 -2.57 21.13
N VAL A 107 -0.27 -3.11 19.93
CA VAL A 107 -1.45 -3.59 19.22
C VAL A 107 -1.95 -4.87 19.91
N PRO A 108 -3.18 -4.90 20.46
CA PRO A 108 -3.67 -6.07 21.17
C PRO A 108 -4.01 -7.20 20.18
N MET A 109 -3.65 -8.44 20.54
CA MET A 109 -4.00 -9.63 19.74
C MET A 109 -5.49 -9.75 19.45
N GLN A 110 -6.33 -9.29 20.39
CA GLN A 110 -7.78 -9.27 20.21
C GLN A 110 -8.21 -8.41 19.01
N GLN A 111 -7.53 -7.28 18.75
CA GLN A 111 -7.81 -6.44 17.59
C GLN A 111 -7.37 -7.14 16.29
N LEU A 112 -6.17 -7.72 16.26
CA LEU A 112 -5.67 -8.45 15.08
C LEU A 112 -6.62 -9.59 14.67
N LEU A 113 -7.10 -10.37 15.65
CA LEU A 113 -8.04 -11.45 15.40
C LEU A 113 -9.43 -10.94 14.99
N LYS A 114 -9.89 -9.82 15.58
CA LYS A 114 -11.14 -9.17 15.16
C LYS A 114 -11.06 -8.76 13.69
N ASP A 115 -9.97 -8.13 13.27
CA ASP A 115 -9.81 -7.64 11.89
C ASP A 115 -9.70 -8.81 10.91
N LEU A 116 -8.99 -9.88 11.28
CA LEU A 116 -8.94 -11.13 10.50
C LEU A 116 -10.33 -11.75 10.31
N LEU A 117 -11.13 -11.85 11.39
CA LEU A 117 -12.50 -12.36 11.32
C LEU A 117 -13.43 -11.41 10.53
N THR A 118 -13.17 -10.11 10.59
CA THR A 118 -13.93 -9.10 9.84
C THR A 118 -13.66 -9.22 8.34
N ALA A 119 -12.39 -9.38 7.94
CA ALA A 119 -12.02 -9.67 6.56
C ALA A 119 -12.70 -10.96 6.06
N TYR A 120 -12.68 -12.02 6.87
CA TYR A 120 -13.37 -13.27 6.56
C TYR A 120 -14.89 -13.07 6.41
N LYS A 121 -15.51 -12.33 7.34
CA LYS A 121 -16.96 -12.03 7.33
C LYS A 121 -17.40 -11.33 6.04
N PHE A 122 -16.58 -10.42 5.51
CA PHE A 122 -16.89 -9.69 4.27
C PHE A 122 -16.44 -10.40 3.00
N GLY A 123 -15.91 -11.63 3.10
CA GLY A 123 -15.51 -12.43 1.94
C GLY A 123 -14.19 -11.98 1.30
N VAL A 124 -13.33 -11.28 2.04
CA VAL A 124 -11.98 -10.94 1.58
C VAL A 124 -11.18 -12.25 1.42
N LYS A 125 -10.64 -12.48 0.23
CA LYS A 125 -9.97 -13.75 -0.11
C LYS A 125 -8.54 -13.84 0.42
N THR A 126 -7.79 -12.73 0.45
CA THR A 126 -6.39 -12.69 0.90
C THR A 126 -6.09 -11.43 1.67
N LEU A 127 -5.22 -11.55 2.68
CA LEU A 127 -4.55 -10.43 3.34
C LEU A 127 -3.07 -10.47 2.96
N TYR A 128 -2.49 -9.32 2.63
CA TYR A 128 -1.14 -9.22 2.06
C TYR A 128 -0.13 -8.73 3.09
N TYR A 129 0.03 -7.41 3.26
CA TYR A 129 0.90 -6.86 4.30
C TYR A 129 0.13 -6.46 5.56
N GLN A 130 0.82 -6.60 6.68
CA GLN A 130 0.48 -5.92 7.92
C GLN A 130 1.48 -4.78 8.14
N ASN A 131 1.04 -3.54 7.93
CA ASN A 131 1.86 -2.36 8.17
C ASN A 131 1.72 -1.93 9.63
N THR A 132 2.84 -1.77 10.32
CA THR A 132 2.88 -1.21 11.67
C THR A 132 3.64 0.10 11.62
N ARG A 133 3.03 1.19 12.11
CA ARG A 133 3.69 2.50 12.13
C ARG A 133 4.87 2.45 13.09
N ASP A 134 6.05 2.80 12.61
CA ASP A 134 7.30 2.85 13.37
C ASP A 134 7.47 4.15 14.18
N GLY A 135 6.64 5.16 13.90
CA GLY A 135 6.69 6.45 14.58
C GLY A 135 7.77 7.39 14.04
N ALA A 136 8.48 6.99 12.98
CA ALA A 136 9.26 7.93 12.21
C ALA A 136 8.28 8.83 11.44
N GLU A 137 8.48 10.16 11.50
CA GLU A 137 7.95 11.00 10.43
C GLU A 137 8.56 10.47 9.12
N ASP A 138 7.84 10.49 8.00
CA ASP A 138 8.36 10.03 6.68
C ASP A 138 9.58 10.86 6.18
N ALA A 139 10.28 11.58 7.06
CA ALA A 139 11.64 12.05 6.93
C ALA A 139 12.62 10.86 7.00
N GLN A 140 12.79 10.19 5.86
CA GLN A 140 13.95 9.33 5.64
C GLN A 140 15.21 10.19 5.38
N ASP A 141 15.65 10.95 6.39
CA ASP A 141 16.97 11.64 6.35
C ASP A 141 18.12 10.62 6.23
N ASP A 142 17.88 9.37 6.60
CA ASP A 142 18.80 8.24 6.45
C ASP A 142 19.00 7.79 4.98
N LEU A 143 18.24 8.34 4.03
CA LEU A 143 18.47 8.15 2.59
C LEU A 143 19.41 9.18 1.98
N ALA A 144 19.93 10.13 2.76
CA ALA A 144 21.10 10.89 2.32
C ALA A 144 22.20 9.86 2.01
N PRO A 145 22.70 9.76 0.76
CA PRO A 145 23.88 8.96 0.52
C PRO A 145 24.95 9.57 1.41
N SER A 146 25.33 8.88 2.48
CA SER A 146 26.65 9.08 3.05
C SER A 146 27.56 8.88 1.86
N ILE A 147 28.15 9.96 1.37
CA ILE A 147 29.33 9.90 0.52
C ILE A 147 30.38 9.27 1.42
N GLN A 148 30.32 7.94 1.56
CA GLN A 148 31.44 7.13 1.94
C GLN A 148 32.35 7.28 0.74
N ASP A 149 33.28 8.21 0.88
CA ASP A 149 34.52 8.23 0.13
C ASP A 149 35.21 6.90 0.46
N ASP A 150 34.78 5.84 -0.22
CA ASP A 150 35.38 4.50 -0.15
C ASP A 150 36.75 4.63 -0.83
N GLY A 151 37.69 5.13 -0.02
CA GLY A 151 39.11 5.11 -0.26
C GLY A 151 39.49 3.72 -0.73
N CYS A 152 39.91 3.67 -1.99
CA CYS A 152 40.47 2.52 -2.66
C CYS A 152 41.65 1.96 -1.87
N GLU A 153 41.38 1.02 -0.96
CA GLU A 153 42.39 0.28 -0.22
C GLU A 153 42.02 -1.22 -0.18
N SER A 154 41.89 -1.82 -1.36
CA SER A 154 42.22 -3.24 -1.65
C SER A 154 41.72 -3.68 -3.04
N GLY A 155 42.47 -3.31 -4.08
CA GLY A 155 42.87 -4.22 -5.17
C GLY A 155 41.84 -5.04 -5.96
N ALA A 156 40.54 -4.75 -5.95
CA ALA A 156 39.58 -5.41 -6.83
C ALA A 156 38.40 -4.49 -7.19
N CYS A 157 38.48 -3.84 -8.36
CA CYS A 157 37.34 -3.16 -8.95
C CYS A 157 36.30 -4.19 -9.41
N LYS A 158 35.03 -4.00 -9.02
CA LYS A 158 33.88 -4.69 -9.63
C LYS A 158 33.63 -4.14 -11.04
N ILE A 159 33.28 -5.05 -11.95
CA ILE A 159 32.80 -4.76 -13.31
C ILE A 159 31.51 -3.94 -13.25
#